data_AF-A0A8J3TMV9-F1
#
_entry.id   AF-A0A8J3TMV9-F1
#
_cell.length_a   1.000
_cell.length_b   1.000
_cell.length_c   1.000
_cell.angle_alpha   90.00
_cell.angle_beta   90.00
_cell.angle_gamma   90.00
#
_symmetry.space_group_name_H-M   'P 1'
#
loop_
_entity.id
_entity.type
_entity.pdbx_description
1 polymer ?
#
loop_
_entity_poly.entity_id
_entity_poly.type
_entity_poly.pdbx_seq_one_letter_code
_entity_poly.pdbx_strand_id
1 'polypeptide(L)' 'MGEFTSTIESRLDQAYKGLEEARSSGDAFLADALTAEIEDLRRLADDHGILIQR' A
#
# COMPACT_ATOMS: atom_id res chain seq x y z
N MET A 1 -10.39 8.78 16.41
CA MET A 1 -9.44 7.79 15.85
C MET A 1 -9.37 8.05 14.36
N GLY A 2 -8.18 8.32 13.81
CA GLY A 2 -7.90 7.75 12.48
C GLY A 2 -7.64 8.63 11.27
N GLU A 3 -7.34 9.94 11.35
CA GLU A 3 -6.85 10.66 10.14
C GLU A 3 -5.61 9.96 9.55
N PHE A 4 -4.76 9.45 10.44
CA PHE A 4 -3.63 8.59 10.10
C PHE A 4 -4.06 7.25 9.48
N THR A 5 -5.06 6.57 10.06
CA THR A 5 -5.62 5.31 9.54
C THR A 5 -6.20 5.49 8.13
N SER A 6 -7.07 6.48 7.91
CA SER A 6 -7.65 6.75 6.60
C SER A 6 -6.59 7.18 5.57
N THR A 7 -5.50 7.82 6.01
CA THR A 7 -4.37 8.15 5.14
C THR A 7 -3.61 6.89 4.72
N ILE A 8 -3.34 5.96 5.64
CA ILE A 8 -2.69 4.68 5.32
C ILE A 8 -3.57 3.84 4.40
N GLU A 9 -4.87 3.74 4.68
CA GLU A 9 -5.81 3.00 3.84
C GLU A 9 -5.88 3.58 2.42
N SER A 10 -5.96 4.90 2.29
CA SER A 10 -5.97 5.59 0.99
C SER A 10 -4.67 5.33 0.21
N ARG A 11 -3.51 5.44 0.89
CA ARG A 11 -2.21 5.16 0.25
C ARG A 11 -2.07 3.70 -0.16
N LEU A 12 -2.54 2.77 0.66
CA LEU A 12 -2.55 1.35 0.31
C LEU A 12 -3.42 1.09 -0.93
N ASP A 13 -4.62 1.66 -1.00
CA ASP A 13 -5.50 1.54 -2.17
C ASP A 13 -4.83 2.09 -3.44
N GLN A 14 -4.19 3.26 -3.34
CA GLN A 14 -3.43 3.84 -4.44
C GLN A 14 -2.26 2.95 -4.87
N ALA A 15 -1.48 2.42 -3.92
CA ALA A 15 -0.37 1.54 -4.21
C ALA A 15 -0.82 0.20 -4.84
N TYR A 16 -1.95 -0.36 -4.39
CA TYR A 16 -2.53 -1.55 -5.00
C TYR A 16 -2.99 -1.32 -6.44
N LYS A 17 -3.68 -0.20 -6.71
CA LYS A 17 -4.08 0.18 -8.07
C LYS A 17 -2.87 0.38 -8.97
N GLY A 18 -1.88 1.14 -8.50
CA GLY A 18 -0.63 1.34 -9.23
C GLY A 18 0.10 0.04 -9.49
N LEU A 19 0.07 -0.92 -8.55
CA LEU A 19 0.73 -2.22 -8.70
C LEU A 19 0.05 -3.05 -9.78
N GLU A 20 -1.29 -3.02 -9.82
CA GLU A 20 -2.06 -3.71 -10.86
C GLU A 20 -1.79 -3.10 -12.24
N GLU A 21 -1.73 -1.77 -12.34
CA GLU A 21 -1.36 -1.06 -13.57
C GLU A 21 0.08 -1.36 -13.99
N ALA A 22 1.05 -1.33 -13.06
CA ALA A 22 2.45 -1.65 -13.32
C ALA A 22 2.61 -3.09 -13.83
N ARG A 23 1.90 -4.05 -13.22
CA ARG A 23 1.87 -5.45 -13.69
C ARG A 23 1.25 -5.57 -15.07
N SER A 24 0.16 -4.86 -15.33
CA SER A 24 -0.51 -4.85 -16.63
C SER A 24 0.35 -4.24 -17.74
N SER A 25 1.08 -3.17 -17.40
CA SER A 25 2.02 -2.48 -18.31
C SER A 25 3.35 -3.22 -18.49
N GLY A 26 3.61 -4.29 -17.72
CA GLY A 26 4.88 -5.02 -17.73
C GLY A 26 6.04 -4.27 -17.06
N ASP A 27 5.74 -3.25 -16.26
CA ASP A 27 6.71 -2.39 -15.59
C ASP A 27 7.18 -3.03 -14.28
N ALA A 28 8.12 -3.97 -14.40
CA ALA A 28 8.59 -4.79 -13.27
C ALA A 28 9.25 -3.95 -12.16
N PHE A 29 9.92 -2.86 -12.51
CA PHE A 29 10.57 -1.98 -11.55
C PHE A 29 9.53 -1.24 -10.69
N LEU A 30 8.50 -0.67 -11.34
CA LEU A 30 7.42 -0.01 -10.64
C LEU A 30 6.61 -1.00 -9.77
N ALA A 31 6.38 -2.22 -10.28
CA ALA A 31 5.69 -3.26 -9.53
C ALA A 31 6.46 -3.68 -8.27
N ASP A 32 7.78 -3.81 -8.34
CA ASP A 32 8.62 -4.14 -7.18
C ASP A 32 8.62 -3.00 -6.14
N ALA A 33 8.79 -1.76 -6.60
CA ALA A 33 8.74 -0.57 -5.75
C ALA A 33 7.40 -0.42 -5.01
N LEU A 34 6.28 -0.61 -5.71
CA LEU A 34 4.94 -0.53 -5.11
C LEU A 34 4.65 -1.69 -4.16
N THR A 35 5.20 -2.88 -4.45
CA THR A 35 5.10 -4.02 -3.53
C THR A 35 5.82 -3.71 -2.21
N ALA A 36 7.04 -3.17 -2.27
CA ALA A 36 7.79 -2.76 -1.08
C ALA A 36 7.06 -1.66 -0.29
N GLU A 37 6.47 -0.68 -0.98
CA GLU A 37 5.69 0.39 -0.33
C GLU A 37 4.45 -0.16 0.39
N ILE A 38 3.72 -1.11 -0.21
CA ILE A 38 2.58 -1.79 0.43
C ILE A 38 3.01 -2.51 1.70
N GLU A 39 4.15 -3.20 1.68
CA GLU A 39 4.67 -3.89 2.86
C GLU A 39 5.04 -2.91 3.98
N ASP A 40 5.68 -1.79 3.64
CA ASP A 40 6.06 -0.76 4.60
C ASP A 40 4.82 -0.09 5.23
N LEU A 41 3.81 0.24 4.40
CA LEU A 41 2.54 0.80 4.88
C LEU A 41 1.78 -0.17 5.79
N ARG A 42 1.79 -1.47 5.49
CA ARG A 42 1.17 -2.49 6.35
C ARG A 42 1.91 -2.64 7.67
N ARG A 43 3.25 -2.62 7.66
CA ARG A 43 4.05 -2.63 8.89
C ARG A 43 3.80 -1.38 9.72
N LEU A 44 3.74 -0.21 9.09
CA LEU A 44 3.42 1.05 9.77
C LEU A 44 2.01 0.98 10.39
N ALA A 45 1.03 0.43 9.68
CA ALA A 45 -0.29 0.23 10.25
C ALA A 45 -0.25 -0.67 11.49
N ASP A 46 0.44 -1.81 11.42
CA ASP A 46 0.59 -2.77 12.52
C ASP A 46 1.28 -2.14 13.75
N ASP A 47 2.38 -1.39 13.54
CA ASP A 47 3.12 -0.68 14.59
C ASP A 47 2.23 0.33 15.34
N HIS A 48 1.32 0.98 14.60
CA HIS A 48 0.34 1.91 15.15
C HIS A 48 -0.94 1.21 15.67
N GLY A 49 -1.02 -0.11 15.67
CA GLY A 49 -2.17 -0.90 16.14
C GLY A 49 -3.39 -0.84 15.22
N ILE A 50 -3.18 -0.53 13.94
CA ILE A 50 -4.22 -0.42 12.92
C ILE A 50 -4.36 -1.76 12.21
N LEU A 51 -5.49 -2.42 12.43
CA LEU A 51 -5.86 -3.64 11.70
C LEU A 51 -6.39 -3.27 10.32
N ILE A 52 -5.51 -3.26 9.31
CA ILE A 52 -5.93 -3.16 7.91
C ILE A 52 -6.52 -4.51 7.49
N GLN A 53 -7.86 -4.61 7.49
CA GLN A 53 -8.55 -5.73 6.86
C GLN A 53 -8.65 -5.45 5.36
N ARG A 54 -8.01 -6.29 4.56
CA ARG A 54 -8.18 -6.28 3.10
C ARG A 54 -9.44 -7.03 2.71
#